data_AF-F7K1V6-F1
#
_entry.id   AF-F7K1V6-F1
#
_cell.length_a   1.000
_cell.length_b   1.000
_cell.length_c   1.000
_cell.angle_alpha   90.00
_cell.angle_beta   90.00
_cell.angle_gamma   90.00
#
_symmetry.space_group_name_H-M   'P 1'
#
loop_
_entity.id
_entity.type
_entity.pdbx_description
1 polymer ?
#
loop_
_entity_poly.entity_id
_entity_poly.type
_entity_poly.pdbx_seq_one_letter_code
_entity_poly.pdbx_strand_id
1 'polypeptide(L)' 'MCGSMELLGDKIDQRFSKYVAMNGIPENEVSEFDGLFFAYKLLNGNHGREQKYKYVKEHLPVLPVEINPVYDEQNTEK' A
#
# COMPACT_ATOMS: atom_id res chain seq x y z
N MET A 1 -22.87 8.99 5.46
CA MET A 1 -21.95 7.85 5.27
C MET A 1 -21.03 8.21 4.13
N CYS A 2 -19.77 8.55 4.42
CA CYS A 2 -18.73 8.65 3.39
C CYS A 2 -18.57 7.24 2.81
N GLY A 3 -18.94 7.05 1.54
CA GLY A 3 -19.10 5.73 0.95
C GLY A 3 -17.77 4.96 0.88
N SER A 4 -17.83 3.64 0.81
CA SER A 4 -16.63 2.79 0.75
C SER A 4 -15.64 3.21 -0.36
N MET A 5 -16.12 3.84 -1.43
CA MET A 5 -15.29 4.38 -2.51
C MET A 5 -14.41 5.57 -2.08
N GLU A 6 -14.96 6.54 -1.33
CA GLU A 6 -14.20 7.72 -0.91
C GLU A 6 -13.11 7.34 0.10
N LEU A 7 -13.43 6.42 1.02
CA LEU A 7 -12.46 5.88 1.98
C LEU A 7 -11.33 5.10 1.29
N LEU A 8 -11.65 4.30 0.28
CA LEU A 8 -10.63 3.63 -0.53
C LEU A 8 -9.79 4.65 -1.30
N GLY A 9 -10.42 5.67 -1.88
CA GLY A 9 -9.72 6.73 -2.59
C GLY A 9 -8.73 7.48 -1.70
N ASP A 10 -9.15 7.84 -0.49
CA ASP A 10 -8.30 8.50 0.51
C ASP A 10 -7.09 7.64 0.89
N LYS A 11 -7.30 6.33 1.11
CA LYS A 11 -6.19 5.40 1.36
C LYS A 11 -5.21 5.31 0.19
N ILE A 12 -5.67 5.33 -1.06
CA ILE A 12 -4.77 5.39 -2.24
C ILE A 12 -3.90 6.64 -2.15
N ASP A 13 -4.50 7.79 -1.81
CA ASP A 13 -3.80 9.07 -1.74
C ASP A 13 -2.77 9.10 -0.61
N GLN A 14 -3.09 8.53 0.55
CA GLN A 14 -2.16 8.38 1.67
C GLN A 14 -0.98 7.48 1.30
N ARG A 15 -1.25 6.29 0.74
CA ARG A 15 -0.20 5.34 0.31
C ARG A 15 0.69 5.94 -0.77
N PHE A 16 0.09 6.60 -1.76
CA PHE A 16 0.83 7.32 -2.81
C PHE A 16 1.81 8.33 -2.21
N SER A 17 1.33 9.19 -1.31
CA SER A 17 2.17 10.21 -0.67
C SER A 17 3.33 9.59 0.12
N LYS A 18 3.06 8.49 0.83
CA LYS A 18 4.07 7.71 1.54
C LYS A 18 5.13 7.16 0.58
N TYR A 19 4.72 6.51 -0.51
CA TYR A 19 5.67 5.90 -1.46
C TYR A 19 6.51 6.93 -2.20
N VAL A 20 5.92 8.07 -2.57
CA VAL A 20 6.66 9.18 -3.17
C VAL A 20 7.69 9.74 -2.18
N ALA A 21 7.32 9.91 -0.90
CA ALA A 21 8.24 10.39 0.13
C ALA A 21 9.39 9.39 0.41
N MET A 22 9.13 8.09 0.28
CA MET A 22 10.15 7.04 0.41
C MET A 22 10.91 6.77 -0.89
N ASN A 23 10.52 7.43 -1.99
CA ASN A 23 11.03 7.18 -3.34
C ASN A 23 10.98 5.68 -3.73
N GLY A 24 9.91 4.98 -3.33
CA GLY A 24 9.79 3.54 -3.50
C GLY A 24 8.58 2.95 -2.78
N ILE A 25 8.17 1.75 -3.19
CA ILE A 25 7.09 0.98 -2.58
C ILE A 25 7.66 -0.22 -1.82
N PRO A 26 7.36 -0.41 -0.52
CA PRO A 26 7.79 -1.59 0.22
C PRO A 26 7.24 -2.86 -0.41
N GLU A 27 8.07 -3.90 -0.57
CA GLU A 27 7.68 -5.17 -1.20
C GLU A 27 6.41 -5.78 -0.58
N ASN A 28 6.28 -5.72 0.75
CA ASN A 28 5.12 -6.24 1.47
C ASN A 28 3.84 -5.42 1.21
N GLU A 29 3.95 -4.16 0.78
CA GLU A 29 2.82 -3.27 0.52
C GLU A 29 2.41 -3.26 -0.96
N VAL A 30 3.20 -3.87 -1.87
CA VAL A 30 2.88 -3.92 -3.31
C VAL A 30 1.53 -4.60 -3.57
N SER A 31 1.35 -5.80 -3.02
CA SER A 31 0.12 -6.59 -3.19
C SER A 31 -1.08 -5.91 -2.51
N GLU A 32 -0.86 -5.32 -1.32
CA GLU A 32 -1.90 -4.57 -0.63
C GLU A 32 -2.36 -3.36 -1.45
N PHE A 33 -1.42 -2.61 -2.03
CA PHE A 33 -1.73 -1.44 -2.84
C PHE A 33 -2.50 -1.80 -4.12
N ASP A 34 -2.13 -2.91 -4.77
CA ASP A 34 -2.87 -3.45 -5.91
C ASP A 34 -4.32 -3.80 -5.52
N GLY A 35 -4.50 -4.57 -4.44
CA GLY A 35 -5.83 -4.94 -3.94
C GLY A 35 -6.69 -3.73 -3.61
N LEU A 36 -6.10 -2.69 -3.02
CA LEU A 36 -6.78 -1.45 -2.66
C LEU A 36 -7.25 -0.68 -3.90
N PHE A 37 -6.40 -0.58 -4.93
CA PHE A 37 -6.77 0.05 -6.20
C PHE A 37 -7.85 -0.76 -6.96
N PHE A 38 -7.74 -2.09 -6.99
CA PHE A 38 -8.76 -2.93 -7.63
C PHE A 38 -10.13 -2.80 -6.95
N ALA A 39 -10.17 -2.83 -5.62
CA ALA A 39 -11.41 -2.59 -4.87
C ALA A 39 -12.01 -1.22 -5.17
N TYR A 40 -11.17 -0.18 -5.29
CA TYR A 40 -11.61 1.16 -5.69
C TYR A 40 -12.20 1.19 -7.11
N LYS A 41 -11.56 0.50 -8.06
CA LYS A 41 -12.03 0.42 -9.46
C LYS A 41 -13.33 -0.36 -9.59
N LEU A 42 -13.53 -1.42 -8.81
CA LEU A 42 -14.80 -2.18 -8.77
C LEU A 42 -15.99 -1.31 -8.34
N LEU A 43 -15.74 -0.25 -7.58
CA LEU A 43 -16.75 0.74 -7.20
C LEU A 43 -16.88 1.90 -8.20
N ASN A 44 -16.39 1.73 -9.44
CA ASN A 44 -16.39 2.75 -10.49
C ASN A 44 -15.64 4.04 -10.10
N GLY A 45 -14.67 3.95 -9.21
CA GLY A 45 -13.90 5.10 -8.77
C GLY A 45 -13.05 5.72 -9.88
N ASN A 46 -13.14 7.05 -10.06
CA ASN A 46 -12.14 7.84 -10.76
C ASN A 46 -12.15 9.30 -10.31
N HIS A 47 -11.02 9.75 -9.77
CA HIS A 47 -10.63 11.15 -9.57
C HIS A 47 -9.11 11.29 -9.72
N GLY A 48 -8.54 10.83 -10.85
CA GLY A 48 -7.08 10.90 -11.09
C GLY A 48 -6.23 9.88 -10.30
N ARG A 49 -6.86 9.06 -9.44
CA ARG A 49 -6.18 8.03 -8.64
C ARG A 49 -5.59 6.88 -9.48
N GLU A 50 -6.09 6.66 -10.69
CA GLU A 50 -5.47 5.75 -11.65
C GLU A 50 -4.08 6.24 -12.08
N GLN A 51 -3.89 7.55 -12.26
CA GLN A 51 -2.57 8.11 -12.59
C GLN A 51 -1.60 7.92 -11.42
N LYS A 52 -2.07 8.11 -10.18
CA LYS A 52 -1.28 7.83 -8.97
C LYS A 52 -0.86 6.37 -8.87
N TYR A 53 -1.80 5.45 -9.15
CA TYR A 53 -1.52 4.02 -9.18
C TYR A 53 -0.45 3.70 -10.23
N LYS A 54 -0.63 4.15 -11.48
CA LYS A 54 0.35 3.97 -12.56
C LYS A 54 1.71 4.56 -12.18
N TYR A 55 1.74 5.76 -11.62
CA TYR A 55 2.98 6.40 -11.18
C TYR A 55 3.76 5.52 -10.20
N VAL A 56 3.08 4.96 -9.19
CA VAL A 56 3.72 4.07 -8.21
C VAL A 56 4.25 2.80 -8.87
N LYS A 57 3.49 2.19 -9.80
CA LYS A 57 3.89 0.92 -10.43
C LYS A 57 4.97 1.06 -11.49
N GLU A 58 4.99 2.18 -12.21
CA GLU A 58 5.88 2.40 -13.35
C GLU A 58 7.13 3.20 -12.98
N HIS A 59 7.05 4.09 -11.99
CA HIS A 59 8.13 5.02 -11.65
C HIS A 59 8.80 4.78 -10.29
N LEU A 60 8.16 4.07 -9.36
CA LEU A 60 8.75 3.80 -8.05
C LEU A 60 9.36 2.40 -7.98
N PRO A 61 10.62 2.26 -7.53
CA PRO A 61 11.23 0.95 -7.31
C PRO A 61 10.56 0.23 -6.14
N VAL A 62 10.59 -1.10 -6.18
CA VAL A 62 10.20 -1.91 -5.02
C VAL A 62 11.36 -1.91 -4.03
N LEU A 63 11.07 -1.51 -2.79
CA LEU A 63 12.02 -1.48 -1.69
C LEU A 63 11.97 -2.83 -0.95
N PRO A 64 13.10 -3.52 -0.80
CA PRO A 64 13.15 -4.74 0.01
C PRO A 64 12.83 -4.39 1.46
N VAL A 65 12.08 -5.25 2.12
CA VAL A 65 11.73 -5.08 3.53
C VAL A 65 12.52 -6.10 4.33
N GLU A 66 13.45 -5.61 5.15
CA GLU A 66 14.13 -6.44 6.13
C GLU A 66 13.14 -6.79 7.24
N ILE A 67 12.63 -8.01 7.18
CA ILE A 67 11.90 -8.60 8.30
C ILE A 67 12.97 -8.92 9.35
N ASN A 68 13.02 -8.15 10.43
CA ASN A 68 13.77 -8.53 11.63
C ASN A 68 12.86 -9.43 12.48
N PRO A 69 12.98 -10.77 12.39
CA PRO A 69 12.23 -11.64 13.28
C PRO A 69 12.71 -11.38 14.71
N VAL A 70 11.81 -10.86 15.54
CA VAL A 70 12.00 -10.87 16.99
C VAL A 70 11.63 -12.28 17.43
N TYR A 71 12.64 -13.13 17.67
CA TYR A 71 12.44 -14.40 18.33
C TYR A 71 12.25 -14.11 19.83
N ASP A 72 11.07 -14.40 20.35
CA ASP A 72 10.82 -14.37 21.79
C ASP A 72 11.47 -15.61 22.42
N GLU A 73 12.68 -15.46 22.94
CA GLU A 73 13.40 -16.50 23.70
C GLU A 73 12.85 -16.65 25.13
N GLN A 74 11.54 -16.81 25.29
CA GLN A 74 10.94 -17.11 26.59
C GLN A 74 10.05 -18.35 26.47
N ASN A 75 10.64 -19.52 26.75
CA ASN A 75 10.19 -20.44 27.79
C ASN A 75 10.85 -21.82 27.58
N THR A 76 12.10 -21.97 28.05
CA THR A 76 12.59 -23.26 28.55
C THR A 76 12.45 -23.26 30.07
N GLU A 77 11.22 -23.49 30.55
CA GLU A 77 11.00 -23.93 31.93
C GLU A 77 11.52 -25.35 32.10
N LYS A 78 12.25 -25.50 33.20
CA LYS A 78 13.01 -26.66 33.66
C LYS A 78 12.14 -27.81 34.13
#